data_AF-A0A7X3WLT2-F1
#
_entry.id   AF-A0A7X3WLT2-F1
#
_cell.length_a   1.000
_cell.length_b   1.000
_cell.length_c   1.000
_cell.angle_alpha   90.00
_cell.angle_beta   90.00
_cell.angle_gamma   90.00
#
_symmetry.space_group_name_H-M   'P 1'
#
loop_
_entity.id
_entity.type
_entity.pdbx_description
1 polymer ?
#
loop_
_entity_poly.entity_id
_entity_poly.type
_entity_poly.pdbx_seq_one_letter_code
_entity_poly.pdbx_strand_id
1 'polypeptide(L)'
;MNTVWKHCKGWLFRLFPHHLVSRVTFWATHLGTPLKNPAIRMFIRAFDVDMQEARHAHPEDYASFDDFFTRQLIPGARPIAPGADVIVSPADGRISQISDYASHRAIQAKGRWFSMRDLLGGTCNYGRLCERGKFATIYLSPRNYH
;
A
#
# COMPACT_ATOMS: atom_id res chain seq x y z
N MET A 1 23.18 15.04 1.52
CA MET A 1 22.16 15.06 2.60
C MET A 1 22.55 14.03 3.66
N ASN A 2 22.95 14.52 4.84
CA ASN A 2 23.84 13.84 5.78
C ASN A 2 23.25 12.57 6.42
N THR A 3 24.07 11.52 6.39
CA THR A 3 23.84 10.18 6.96
C THR A 3 23.39 10.22 8.42
N VAL A 4 23.87 11.20 9.20
CA VAL A 4 23.50 11.41 10.61
C VAL A 4 22.00 11.70 10.81
N TRP A 5 21.37 12.43 9.89
CA TRP A 5 19.95 12.81 10.01
C TRP A 5 18.99 11.63 9.74
N LYS A 6 19.42 10.65 8.92
CA LYS A 6 18.69 9.40 8.68
C LYS A 6 18.71 8.48 9.89
N HIS A 7 19.81 8.48 10.66
CA HIS A 7 19.96 7.61 11.82
C HIS A 7 19.11 8.08 13.02
N CYS A 8 19.10 9.37 13.35
CA CYS A 8 18.32 9.89 14.48
C CYS A 8 16.79 9.71 14.33
N LYS A 9 16.25 9.86 13.10
CA LYS A 9 14.83 9.55 12.83
C LYS A 9 14.50 8.06 12.97
N GLY A 10 15.44 7.18 12.63
CA GLY A 10 15.25 5.73 12.72
C GLY A 10 15.09 5.21 14.16
N TRP A 11 15.80 5.81 15.12
CA TRP A 11 15.70 5.44 16.54
C TRP A 11 14.40 5.89 17.19
N LEU A 12 13.97 7.12 16.91
CA LEU A 12 12.68 7.65 17.41
C LEU A 12 11.51 6.83 16.84
N PHE A 13 11.60 6.45 15.57
CA PHE A 13 10.61 5.57 14.94
C PHE A 13 10.62 4.16 15.57
N ARG A 14 11.78 3.63 16.02
CA ARG A 14 11.86 2.30 16.64
C ARG A 14 11.18 2.20 18.00
N LEU A 15 11.22 3.29 18.79
CA LEU A 15 10.59 3.37 20.11
C LEU A 15 9.11 3.79 20.03
N PHE A 16 8.65 4.23 18.86
CA PHE A 16 7.27 4.59 18.64
C PHE A 16 6.38 3.33 18.78
N PRO A 17 5.31 3.35 19.60
CA PRO A 17 4.47 2.18 19.83
C PRO A 17 3.55 1.92 18.64
N HIS A 18 4.13 1.46 17.51
CA HIS A 18 3.46 1.28 16.23
C HIS A 18 2.20 0.44 16.34
N HIS A 19 2.24 -0.64 17.12
CA HIS A 19 1.08 -1.51 17.30
C HIS A 19 -0.06 -0.81 18.04
N LEU A 20 0.24 -0.02 19.07
CA LEU A 20 -0.77 0.74 19.79
C LEU A 20 -1.39 1.81 18.89
N VAL A 21 -0.55 2.58 18.21
CA VAL A 21 -0.99 3.65 17.30
C VAL A 21 -1.81 3.05 16.16
N SER A 22 -1.39 1.93 15.58
CA SER A 22 -2.14 1.22 14.55
C SER A 22 -3.50 0.75 15.04
N ARG A 23 -3.61 0.21 16.26
CA ARG A 23 -4.89 -0.23 16.83
C ARG A 23 -5.82 0.94 17.11
N VAL A 24 -5.30 2.03 17.68
CA VAL A 24 -6.08 3.26 17.92
C VAL A 24 -6.55 3.86 16.60
N THR A 25 -5.66 3.92 15.59
CA THR A 25 -6.00 4.42 14.26
C THR A 25 -7.07 3.55 13.60
N PHE A 26 -6.93 2.22 13.65
CA PHE A 26 -7.93 1.28 13.13
C PHE A 26 -9.30 1.54 13.76
N TRP A 27 -9.37 1.61 15.09
CA TRP A 27 -10.63 1.93 15.76
C TRP A 27 -11.17 3.29 15.33
N ALA A 28 -10.34 4.33 15.35
CA ALA A 28 -10.75 5.68 14.99
C ALA A 28 -11.25 5.80 13.54
N THR A 29 -10.62 5.12 12.57
CA THR A 29 -11.01 5.18 11.16
C THR A 29 -12.32 4.47 10.87
N HIS A 30 -12.69 3.50 11.71
CA HIS A 30 -13.96 2.75 11.61
C HIS A 30 -15.14 3.44 12.30
N LEU A 31 -14.89 4.45 13.14
CA LEU A 31 -15.97 5.19 13.78
C LEU A 31 -16.64 6.16 12.80
N GLY A 32 -17.96 6.08 12.69
CA GLY A 32 -18.80 7.02 11.92
C GLY A 32 -19.02 8.36 12.63
N THR A 33 -17.94 9.01 13.07
CA THR A 33 -18.06 10.31 13.78
C THR A 33 -18.19 11.48 12.79
N PRO A 34 -18.79 12.62 13.20
CA PRO A 34 -18.81 13.84 12.39
C PRO A 34 -17.40 14.36 12.02
N LEU A 35 -16.36 13.95 12.76
CA LEU A 35 -14.97 14.31 12.48
C LEU A 35 -14.40 13.60 11.24
N LYS A 36 -15.07 12.56 10.71
CA LYS A 36 -14.60 11.88 9.49
C LYS A 36 -14.58 12.83 8.28
N ASN A 37 -15.60 13.67 8.13
CA ASN A 37 -15.74 14.53 6.94
C ASN A 37 -14.59 15.55 6.83
N PRO A 38 -14.24 16.33 7.88
CA PRO A 38 -13.07 17.19 7.82
C PRO A 38 -11.76 16.41 7.68
N ALA A 39 -11.63 15.22 8.27
CA ALA A 39 -10.46 14.37 8.11
C ALA A 39 -10.28 13.88 6.66
N ILE A 40 -11.35 13.41 6.02
CA ILE A 40 -11.37 13.01 4.60
C ILE A 40 -11.02 14.22 3.72
N ARG A 41 -11.63 15.39 3.94
CA ARG A 41 -11.30 16.62 3.19
C ARG A 41 -9.82 17.00 3.32
N MET A 42 -9.27 16.91 4.52
CA MET A 42 -7.86 17.17 4.76
C MET A 42 -6.99 16.16 4.01
N PHE A 43 -7.33 14.88 4.05
CA PHE A 43 -6.60 13.82 3.38
C PHE A 43 -6.62 13.98 1.85
N ILE A 44 -7.78 14.27 1.26
CA ILE A 44 -7.93 14.54 -0.18
C ILE A 44 -6.97 15.66 -0.61
N ARG A 45 -6.94 16.77 0.14
CA ARG A 45 -6.05 17.90 -0.16
C ARG A 45 -4.58 17.58 0.07
N ALA A 46 -4.26 16.87 1.15
CA ALA A 46 -2.87 16.57 1.52
C ALA A 46 -2.19 15.60 0.55
N PHE A 47 -2.94 14.64 0.00
CA PHE A 47 -2.43 13.60 -0.88
C PHE A 47 -2.83 13.75 -2.34
N ASP A 48 -3.61 14.78 -2.69
CA ASP A 48 -4.09 15.01 -4.06
C ASP A 48 -4.89 13.78 -4.57
N VAL A 49 -5.89 13.37 -3.78
CA VAL A 49 -6.75 12.24 -4.11
C VAL A 49 -7.68 12.63 -5.25
N ASP A 50 -7.65 11.88 -6.35
CA ASP A 50 -8.58 12.08 -7.44
C ASP A 50 -9.95 11.51 -7.08
N MET A 51 -10.91 12.41 -6.86
CA MET A 51 -12.29 12.07 -6.55
C MET A 51 -13.19 11.94 -7.79
N GLN A 52 -12.67 12.25 -8.99
CA GLN A 52 -13.42 12.06 -10.24
C GLN A 52 -13.54 10.56 -10.58
N GLU A 53 -12.57 9.75 -10.17
CA GLU A 53 -12.60 8.30 -10.35
C GLU A 53 -13.39 7.57 -9.25
N ALA A 54 -13.69 8.23 -8.13
CA ALA A 54 -14.41 7.62 -7.02
C ALA A 54 -15.91 7.51 -7.33
N ARG A 55 -16.53 6.39 -6.93
CA ARG A 55 -17.97 6.16 -7.09
C ARG A 55 -18.82 7.21 -6.35
N HIS A 56 -18.31 7.68 -5.22
CA HIS A 56 -18.93 8.72 -4.40
C HIS A 56 -18.02 9.94 -4.32
N ALA A 57 -18.55 11.10 -4.69
CA ALA A 57 -17.76 12.32 -4.86
C ALA A 57 -17.55 13.07 -3.55
N HIS A 58 -18.45 12.92 -2.57
CA HIS A 58 -18.46 13.75 -1.37
C HIS A 58 -18.02 12.98 -0.11
N PRO A 59 -17.25 13.60 0.79
CA PRO A 59 -16.89 13.01 2.09
C PRO A 59 -18.09 12.55 2.93
N GLU A 60 -19.22 13.23 2.76
CA GLU A 60 -20.50 12.94 3.41
C GLU A 60 -21.08 11.57 3.02
N ASP A 61 -20.75 11.07 1.82
CA ASP A 61 -21.29 9.83 1.26
C ASP A 61 -20.73 8.56 1.94
N TYR A 62 -19.55 8.68 2.58
CA TYR A 62 -18.87 7.57 3.22
C TYR A 62 -19.37 7.38 4.66
N ALA A 63 -19.42 6.17 5.20
CA ALA A 63 -19.83 5.95 6.59
C ALA A 63 -18.72 6.29 7.60
N SER A 64 -17.46 6.11 7.21
CA SER A 64 -16.28 6.27 8.07
C SER A 64 -15.07 6.75 7.24
N PHE A 65 -13.92 6.97 7.88
CA PHE A 65 -12.69 7.26 7.12
C PHE A 65 -12.20 6.02 6.36
N ASP A 66 -12.36 4.84 6.96
CA ASP A 66 -11.95 3.56 6.35
C ASP A 66 -12.76 3.24 5.08
N ASP A 67 -14.06 3.54 5.09
CA ASP A 67 -14.94 3.43 3.92
C ASP A 67 -14.51 4.37 2.78
N PHE A 68 -14.01 5.57 3.10
CA PHE A 68 -13.37 6.45 2.13
C PHE A 68 -12.00 5.92 1.65
N PHE A 69 -11.20 5.34 2.55
CA PHE A 69 -9.87 4.85 2.21
C PHE A 69 -9.95 3.67 1.23
N THR A 70 -10.97 2.82 1.37
CA THR A 70 -11.31 1.68 0.51
C THR A 70 -12.41 2.00 -0.52
N ARG A 71 -12.63 3.30 -0.82
CA ARG A 71 -13.69 3.81 -1.72
C ARG A 71 -13.73 3.05 -3.04
N GLN A 72 -14.93 2.68 -3.49
CA GLN A 72 -15.11 2.09 -4.80
C GLN A 72 -14.79 3.08 -5.92
N LEU A 73 -14.23 2.59 -7.02
CA LEU A 73 -14.09 3.37 -8.25
C LEU A 73 -15.37 3.31 -9.10
N ILE A 74 -15.54 4.30 -9.99
CA ILE A 74 -16.60 4.26 -11.00
C ILE A 74 -16.43 3.03 -11.92
N PRO A 75 -17.54 2.42 -12.40
CA PRO A 75 -17.45 1.34 -13.38
C PRO A 75 -16.64 1.77 -14.61
N GLY A 76 -15.73 0.90 -15.05
CA GLY A 76 -14.89 1.17 -16.23
C GLY A 76 -13.66 2.04 -15.98
N ALA A 77 -13.42 2.54 -14.76
CA ALA A 77 -12.20 3.31 -14.44
C ALA A 77 -10.89 2.52 -14.67
N ARG A 78 -10.96 1.19 -14.59
CA ARG A 78 -9.83 0.26 -14.77
C ARG A 78 -10.24 -0.87 -15.72
N PRO A 79 -10.25 -0.64 -17.04
CA PRO A 79 -10.54 -1.70 -17.99
C PRO A 79 -9.47 -2.79 -17.91
N ILE A 80 -9.90 -4.05 -17.78
CA ILE A 80 -9.00 -5.21 -17.72
C ILE A 80 -8.66 -5.65 -19.14
N ALA A 81 -7.37 -5.77 -19.43
CA ALA A 81 -6.90 -6.23 -20.74
C ALA A 81 -7.35 -7.69 -21.00
N PRO A 82 -7.89 -8.01 -22.18
CA PRO A 82 -8.31 -9.37 -22.51
C PRO A 82 -7.13 -10.27 -22.90
N GLY A 83 -7.30 -11.58 -22.73
CA GLY A 83 -6.34 -12.60 -23.14
C GLY A 83 -5.91 -13.52 -21.99
N ALA A 84 -5.77 -14.81 -22.27
CA ALA A 84 -5.38 -15.80 -21.25
C ALA A 84 -3.90 -15.70 -20.85
N ASP A 85 -3.05 -15.19 -21.74
CA ASP A 85 -1.60 -15.05 -21.53
C ASP A 85 -1.19 -13.63 -21.11
N VAL A 86 -2.15 -12.80 -20.67
CA VAL A 86 -1.91 -11.40 -20.28
C VAL A 86 -1.90 -11.28 -18.76
N ILE A 87 -0.81 -10.71 -18.22
CA ILE A 87 -0.73 -10.32 -16.80
C ILE A 87 -1.07 -8.83 -16.70
N VAL A 88 -2.10 -8.50 -15.93
CA VAL A 88 -2.48 -7.12 -15.62
C VAL A 88 -1.94 -6.69 -14.25
N SER A 89 -1.82 -5.38 -14.03
CA SER A 89 -1.44 -4.86 -12.70
C SER A 89 -2.49 -5.24 -11.66
N PRO A 90 -2.10 -5.73 -10.47
CA PRO A 90 -3.04 -6.09 -9.42
C PRO A 90 -3.57 -4.88 -8.63
N ALA A 91 -2.92 -3.72 -8.73
CA ALA A 91 -3.26 -2.52 -7.96
C ALA A 91 -2.78 -1.24 -8.67
N ASP A 92 -3.37 -0.12 -8.27
CA ASP A 92 -2.87 1.22 -8.58
C ASP A 92 -1.60 1.50 -7.78
N GLY A 93 -0.64 2.22 -8.36
CA GLY A 93 0.56 2.62 -7.63
C GLY A 93 1.77 2.71 -8.52
N ARG A 94 2.94 2.53 -7.91
CA ARG A 94 4.23 2.62 -8.61
C ARG A 94 5.01 1.32 -8.45
N ILE A 95 5.55 0.82 -9.56
CA ILE A 95 6.55 -0.25 -9.52
C ILE A 95 7.80 0.29 -8.80
N SER A 96 8.05 -0.20 -7.60
CA SER A 96 9.25 0.09 -6.82
C SER A 96 10.44 -0.71 -7.34
N GLN A 97 10.20 -1.96 -7.74
CA GLN A 97 11.20 -2.84 -8.34
C GLN A 97 10.50 -3.89 -9.19
N ILE A 98 11.07 -4.22 -10.34
CA ILE A 98 10.67 -5.38 -11.15
C ILE A 98 11.94 -6.02 -11.69
N SER A 99 12.10 -7.33 -11.48
CA SER A 99 13.30 -8.04 -11.92
C SER A 99 13.14 -9.56 -11.86
N ASP A 100 14.15 -10.24 -12.39
CA ASP A 100 14.38 -11.66 -12.14
C ASP A 100 14.91 -11.86 -10.71
N TYR A 101 14.36 -12.86 -10.05
CA TYR A 101 14.80 -13.38 -8.77
C TYR A 101 15.54 -14.71 -8.99
N ALA A 102 16.63 -14.89 -8.25
CA ALA A 102 17.40 -16.13 -8.13
C ALA A 102 17.80 -16.31 -6.66
N SER A 103 18.15 -17.52 -6.22
CA SER A 103 18.34 -17.94 -4.82
C SER A 103 19.23 -17.04 -3.95
N HIS A 104 20.05 -16.18 -4.56
CA HIS A 104 21.01 -15.27 -3.91
C HIS A 104 20.71 -13.78 -4.14
N ARG A 105 19.65 -13.46 -4.89
CA ARG A 105 19.20 -12.08 -5.13
C ARG A 105 18.05 -11.75 -4.21
N ALA A 106 18.21 -10.67 -3.46
CA ALA A 106 17.19 -10.22 -2.56
C ALA A 106 16.12 -9.37 -3.28
N ILE A 107 14.88 -9.51 -2.85
CA ILE A 107 13.76 -8.65 -3.21
C ILE A 107 13.85 -7.41 -2.34
N GLN A 108 13.84 -6.23 -2.95
CA GLN A 108 13.81 -4.98 -2.20
C GLN A 108 12.37 -4.62 -1.87
N ALA A 109 12.10 -4.47 -0.58
CA ALA A 109 10.85 -3.92 -0.08
C ALA A 109 11.15 -2.97 1.08
N LYS A 110 10.57 -1.76 1.04
CA LYS A 110 10.72 -0.75 2.11
C LYS A 110 12.19 -0.46 2.48
N GLY A 111 13.08 -0.44 1.48
CA GLY A 111 14.52 -0.19 1.69
C GLY A 111 15.29 -1.33 2.36
N ARG A 112 14.67 -2.51 2.52
CA ARG A 112 15.28 -3.73 3.06
C ARG A 112 15.29 -4.81 2.00
N TRP A 113 16.27 -5.68 2.10
CA TRP A 113 16.50 -6.81 1.21
C TRP A 113 15.98 -8.07 1.88
N PHE A 114 15.16 -8.84 1.17
CA PHE A 114 14.56 -10.08 1.65
C PHE A 114 14.85 -11.23 0.70
N SER A 115 15.14 -12.42 1.22
CA SER A 115 14.99 -13.64 0.42
C SER A 115 13.51 -13.97 0.23
N MET A 116 13.19 -14.82 -0.76
CA MET A 116 11.83 -15.34 -0.92
C MET A 116 11.36 -16.07 0.35
N ARG A 117 12.26 -16.79 1.02
CA ARG A 117 11.97 -17.48 2.28
C ARG A 117 11.59 -16.50 3.40
N ASP A 118 12.28 -15.37 3.50
CA ASP A 118 11.97 -14.34 4.51
C ASP A 118 10.59 -13.73 4.28
N LEU A 119 10.23 -13.47 3.02
CA LEU A 119 8.91 -12.93 2.65
C LEU A 119 7.77 -13.90 2.95
N LEU A 120 8.04 -15.20 2.88
CA LEU A 120 7.05 -16.26 3.11
C LEU A 120 7.04 -16.79 4.56
N GLY A 121 7.69 -16.09 5.48
CA GLY A 121 7.63 -16.45 6.91
C GLY A 121 8.50 -17.65 7.29
N GLY A 122 9.63 -17.86 6.60
CA GLY A 122 10.63 -18.86 6.96
C GLY A 122 10.49 -20.21 6.26
N THR A 123 9.36 -20.48 5.62
CA THR A 123 9.16 -21.68 4.77
C THR A 123 8.73 -21.26 3.37
N CYS A 124 9.19 -21.98 2.36
CA CYS A 124 8.75 -21.77 0.98
C CYS A 124 8.43 -23.13 0.37
N ASN A 125 7.13 -23.38 0.18
CA ASN A 125 6.61 -24.66 -0.33
C ASN A 125 6.22 -24.58 -1.82
N TYR A 126 6.62 -23.51 -2.51
CA TYR A 126 6.32 -23.27 -3.92
C TYR A 126 7.36 -23.86 -4.90
N GLY A 127 8.13 -24.86 -4.44
CA GLY A 127 9.12 -25.57 -5.25
C GLY A 127 10.12 -24.62 -5.92
N ARG A 128 10.21 -24.67 -7.25
CA ARG A 128 11.19 -23.89 -8.03
C ARG A 128 11.00 -22.37 -7.89
N LEU A 129 9.79 -21.88 -7.56
CA LEU A 129 9.54 -20.45 -7.31
C LEU A 129 10.29 -19.92 -6.07
N CYS A 130 10.69 -20.83 -5.17
CA CYS A 130 11.51 -20.52 -4.00
C CYS A 130 12.99 -20.32 -4.33
N GLU A 131 13.40 -20.59 -5.57
CA GLU A 131 14.79 -20.50 -6.02
C GLU A 131 14.95 -19.50 -7.14
N ARG A 132 13.95 -19.39 -8.02
CA ARG A 132 14.01 -18.52 -9.19
C ARG A 132 12.63 -18.12 -9.69
N GLY A 133 12.54 -16.95 -10.27
CA GLY A 133 11.30 -16.46 -10.85
C GLY A 133 11.40 -14.99 -11.26
N LYS A 134 10.25 -14.36 -11.45
CA LYS A 134 10.13 -12.93 -11.66
C LYS A 134 9.34 -12.34 -10.51
N PHE A 135 9.65 -11.11 -10.13
CA PHE A 135 8.87 -10.40 -9.11
C PHE A 135 8.66 -8.95 -9.52
N ALA A 136 7.58 -8.37 -8.99
CA ALA A 136 7.30 -6.95 -9.01
C ALA A 136 6.87 -6.50 -7.61
N THR A 137 7.55 -5.50 -7.07
CA THR A 137 7.15 -4.82 -5.83
C THR A 137 6.40 -3.55 -6.22
N ILE A 138 5.11 -3.46 -5.89
CA ILE A 138 4.27 -2.29 -6.17
C ILE A 138 4.04 -1.54 -4.86
N TYR A 139 4.27 -0.22 -4.88
CA TYR A 139 3.99 0.68 -3.77
C TYR A 139 2.68 1.42 -4.02
N LEU A 140 1.72 1.24 -3.13
CA LEU A 140 0.49 2.02 -3.03
C LEU A 140 0.78 3.23 -2.15
N SER A 141 0.67 4.41 -2.74
CA SER A 141 0.74 5.67 -2.01
C SER A 141 -0.63 6.02 -1.42
N PRO A 142 -0.73 6.87 -0.39
CA PRO A 142 -2.00 7.18 0.27
C PRO A 142 -3.11 7.71 -0.66
N ARG A 143 -2.77 8.25 -1.85
CA ARG A 143 -3.75 8.71 -2.85
C ARG A 143 -4.35 7.62 -3.73
N ASN A 144 -3.69 6.47 -3.82
CA ASN A 144 -4.12 5.39 -4.71
C ASN A 144 -5.42 4.73 -4.23
N TYR A 145 -6.02 3.94 -5.11
CA TYR A 145 -7.09 3.01 -4.75
C TYR A 145 -6.49 1.84 -3.94
N HIS A 146 -7.05 1.58 -2.77
CA HIS A 146 -6.65 0.53 -1.82
C HIS A 146 -7.76 -0.51 -1.67
#